data_AF-A0A931Q107-F1
#
_entry.id   AF-A0A931Q107-F1
#
_cell.length_a   1.000
_cell.length_b   1.000
_cell.length_c   1.000
_cell.angle_alpha   90.00
_cell.angle_beta   90.00
_cell.angle_gamma   90.00
#
_symmetry.space_group_name_H-M   'P 1'
#
loop_
_entity.id
_entity.type
_entity.pdbx_description
1 polymer ?
#
loop_
_entity_poly.entity_id
_entity_poly.type
_entity_poly.pdbx_seq_one_letter_code
_entity_poly.pdbx_strand_id
1 'polypeptide(L)'
;MKRFLLLSFFLLFAAVLFAQFEITGGYSMAIPRGKMNDYINLTNSVTLRGIYRLPVNSKVWVGADLAIGTYAQKTEQQTYEFTNGATTTTNVRFSSNEFNGHLAFGYDLLSERKLVPYITAKAGMSNFYSSIYIEDPHDADGCHPLQNKNVFGDVTFSYGAGAGLRFDGKQVF
;
A
#
# COMPACT_ATOMS: atom_id res chain seq x y z
N MET A 1 27.45 1.59 -27.31
CA MET A 1 26.45 1.19 -26.28
C MET A 1 25.51 2.32 -25.88
N LYS A 2 25.99 3.54 -25.54
CA LYS A 2 25.11 4.69 -25.16
C LYS A 2 24.05 5.10 -26.22
N ARG A 3 24.38 5.01 -27.52
CA ARG A 3 23.45 5.32 -28.63
C ARG A 3 22.32 4.29 -28.81
N PHE A 4 22.57 3.02 -28.48
CA PHE A 4 21.54 1.96 -28.50
C PHE A 4 20.62 2.03 -27.28
N LEU A 5 21.15 2.46 -26.11
CA LEU A 5 20.34 2.71 -24.90
C LEU A 5 19.35 3.86 -25.10
N LEU A 6 19.76 4.94 -25.75
CA LEU A 6 18.89 6.08 -26.07
C LEU A 6 17.76 5.70 -27.04
N LEU A 7 18.04 4.86 -28.03
CA LEU A 7 17.03 4.38 -28.98
C LEU A 7 16.03 3.41 -28.33
N SER A 8 16.51 2.54 -27.44
CA SER A 8 15.66 1.66 -26.61
C SER A 8 14.73 2.47 -25.68
N PHE A 9 15.27 3.50 -25.03
CA PHE A 9 14.49 4.39 -24.16
C PHE A 9 13.42 5.18 -24.95
N PHE A 10 13.74 5.63 -26.16
CA PHE A 10 12.79 6.37 -27.01
C PHE A 10 11.69 5.46 -27.58
N LEU A 11 12.01 4.21 -27.94
CA LEU A 11 11.03 3.21 -28.37
C LEU A 11 10.09 2.78 -27.24
N LEU A 12 10.61 2.66 -26.01
CA LEU A 12 9.77 2.41 -24.82
C LEU A 12 8.80 3.57 -24.56
N PHE A 13 9.22 4.82 -24.78
CA PHE A 13 8.34 5.98 -24.62
C PHE A 13 7.27 6.10 -25.71
N ALA A 14 7.59 5.78 -26.97
CA ALA A 14 6.63 5.82 -28.07
C ALA A 14 5.49 4.80 -27.91
N ALA A 15 5.74 3.64 -27.28
CA ALA A 15 4.72 2.65 -26.98
C ALA A 15 3.70 3.14 -25.93
N VAL A 16 4.06 4.10 -25.06
CA VAL A 16 3.16 4.67 -24.05
C VAL A 16 2.09 5.58 -24.68
N LEU A 17 2.35 6.19 -25.84
CA LEU A 17 1.41 7.12 -26.48
C LEU A 17 0.17 6.43 -27.10
N PHE A 18 0.25 5.13 -27.39
CA PHE A 18 -0.88 4.31 -27.86
C PHE A 18 -1.48 3.43 -26.74
N ALA A 19 -0.95 3.53 -25.53
CA ALA A 19 -1.38 2.77 -24.38
C ALA A 19 -2.56 3.44 -23.68
N GLN A 20 -3.64 2.69 -23.47
CA GLN A 20 -4.73 3.10 -22.57
C GLN A 20 -4.27 2.90 -21.12
N PHE A 21 -3.54 3.88 -20.61
CA PHE A 21 -3.08 3.92 -19.23
C PHE A 21 -4.11 4.60 -18.34
N GLU A 22 -4.49 3.95 -17.25
CA GLU A 22 -5.41 4.47 -16.23
C GLU A 22 -4.68 4.52 -14.89
N ILE A 23 -4.78 5.65 -14.16
CA ILE A 23 -4.35 5.75 -12.77
C ILE A 23 -5.59 5.81 -11.89
N THR A 24 -5.65 4.96 -10.87
CA THR A 24 -6.76 4.91 -9.91
C THR A 24 -6.22 5.06 -8.50
N GLY A 25 -6.74 6.03 -7.75
CA GLY A 25 -6.54 6.15 -6.30
C GLY A 25 -7.75 5.57 -5.55
N GLY A 26 -7.54 5.01 -4.37
CA GLY A 26 -8.63 4.40 -3.62
C GLY A 26 -8.34 4.20 -2.14
N TYR A 27 -9.35 3.66 -1.48
CA TYR A 27 -9.30 3.20 -0.10
C TYR A 27 -9.51 1.69 -0.08
N SER A 28 -8.78 1.00 0.79
CA SER A 28 -8.88 -0.44 0.99
C SER A 28 -8.95 -0.76 2.48
N MET A 29 -9.69 -1.81 2.79
CA MET A 29 -9.83 -2.34 4.15
C MET A 29 -9.47 -3.83 4.12
N ALA A 30 -8.54 -4.24 4.97
CA ALA A 30 -8.13 -5.63 5.12
C ALA A 30 -8.56 -6.16 6.49
N ILE A 31 -9.29 -7.28 6.49
CA ILE A 31 -9.72 -7.97 7.71
C ILE A 31 -8.85 -9.21 7.87
N PRO A 32 -7.97 -9.27 8.88
CA PRO A 32 -7.11 -10.41 9.11
C PRO A 32 -7.92 -11.66 9.47
N ARG A 33 -7.42 -12.84 9.09
CA ARG A 33 -8.09 -14.13 9.29
C ARG A 33 -7.10 -15.18 9.82
N GLY A 34 -7.62 -16.17 10.54
CA GLY A 34 -6.81 -17.22 11.15
C GLY A 34 -5.79 -16.65 12.13
N LYS A 35 -4.57 -17.20 12.12
CA LYS A 35 -3.47 -16.77 13.02
C LYS A 35 -3.06 -15.31 12.86
N MET A 36 -3.38 -14.68 11.73
CA MET A 36 -3.07 -13.26 11.51
C MET A 36 -3.90 -12.35 12.41
N ASN A 37 -5.13 -12.77 12.76
CA ASN A 37 -6.04 -12.01 13.62
C ASN A 37 -5.56 -11.92 15.08
N ASP A 38 -4.61 -12.77 15.48
CA ASP A 38 -4.05 -12.75 16.83
C ASP A 38 -3.01 -11.63 17.01
N TYR A 39 -2.46 -11.10 15.91
CA TYR A 39 -1.33 -10.15 15.94
C TYR A 39 -1.57 -8.86 15.14
N ILE A 40 -2.52 -8.87 14.20
CA ILE A 40 -2.82 -7.77 13.30
C ILE A 40 -4.30 -7.44 13.48
N ASN A 41 -4.63 -6.16 13.68
CA ASN A 41 -6.02 -5.70 13.68
C ASN A 41 -6.44 -5.34 12.25
N LEU A 42 -7.68 -4.87 12.10
CA LEU A 42 -8.21 -4.37 10.84
C LEU A 42 -7.29 -3.29 10.25
N THR A 43 -6.83 -3.51 9.02
CA THR A 43 -5.96 -2.55 8.31
C THR A 43 -6.80 -1.64 7.43
N ASN A 44 -6.53 -0.33 7.53
CA ASN A 44 -7.05 0.66 6.61
C ASN A 44 -5.88 1.18 5.75
N SER A 45 -6.04 1.14 4.44
CA SER A 45 -4.99 1.53 3.49
C SER A 45 -5.49 2.46 2.39
N VAL A 46 -4.59 3.34 1.95
CA VAL A 46 -4.74 4.12 0.72
C VAL A 46 -4.05 3.35 -0.39
N THR A 47 -4.71 3.24 -1.54
CA THR A 47 -4.22 2.48 -2.69
C THR A 47 -4.00 3.39 -3.89
N LEU A 48 -2.98 3.07 -4.67
CA LEU A 48 -2.68 3.69 -5.95
C LEU A 48 -2.39 2.58 -6.95
N ARG A 49 -3.19 2.55 -8.01
CA ARG A 49 -3.10 1.53 -9.06
C ARG A 49 -2.85 2.18 -10.41
N GLY A 50 -1.81 1.71 -11.10
CA GLY A 50 -1.59 1.99 -12.52
C GLY A 50 -2.06 0.79 -13.35
N ILE A 51 -2.95 1.00 -14.30
CA ILE A 51 -3.54 -0.03 -15.16
C ILE A 51 -3.16 0.25 -16.61
N TYR A 52 -2.74 -0.79 -17.32
CA TYR A 52 -2.49 -0.81 -18.75
C TYR A 52 -3.47 -1.78 -19.41
N ARG A 53 -4.31 -1.29 -20.31
CA ARG A 53 -5.22 -2.14 -21.11
C ARG A 53 -4.53 -2.64 -22.36
N LEU A 54 -4.71 -3.93 -22.65
CA LEU A 54 -4.12 -4.52 -23.84
C LEU A 54 -4.84 -4.01 -25.10
N PRO A 55 -4.12 -3.54 -26.14
CA PRO A 55 -4.74 -3.00 -27.36
C PRO A 55 -5.48 -4.07 -28.18
N VAL A 56 -5.09 -5.34 -28.07
CA VAL A 56 -5.73 -6.46 -28.77
C VAL A 56 -7.07 -6.85 -28.14
N ASN A 57 -7.22 -6.64 -26.83
CA ASN A 57 -8.45 -6.93 -26.11
C ASN A 57 -8.60 -5.96 -24.93
N SER A 58 -9.44 -4.94 -25.11
CA SER A 58 -9.67 -3.89 -24.11
C SER A 58 -10.28 -4.39 -22.80
N LYS A 59 -10.80 -5.62 -22.77
CA LYS A 59 -11.27 -6.28 -21.55
C LYS A 59 -10.14 -6.75 -20.65
N VAL A 60 -8.97 -7.07 -21.23
CA VAL A 60 -7.82 -7.57 -20.47
C VAL A 60 -6.94 -6.39 -20.09
N TRP A 61 -6.56 -6.37 -18.82
CA TRP A 61 -5.65 -5.34 -18.31
C TRP A 61 -4.64 -5.94 -17.33
N VAL A 62 -3.48 -5.30 -17.30
CA VAL A 62 -2.40 -5.57 -16.36
C VAL A 62 -2.08 -4.29 -15.61
N GLY A 63 -1.58 -4.39 -14.39
CA GLY A 63 -1.33 -3.21 -13.58
C GLY A 63 -0.39 -3.46 -12.42
N ALA A 64 -0.01 -2.36 -11.79
CA ALA A 64 0.70 -2.36 -10.52
C ALA A 64 -0.20 -1.69 -9.47
N ASP A 65 -0.29 -2.31 -8.29
CA ASP A 65 -1.07 -1.85 -7.16
C ASP A 65 -0.12 -1.60 -5.99
N LEU A 66 -0.08 -0.36 -5.53
CA LEU A 66 0.68 0.07 -4.37
C LEU A 66 -0.31 0.46 -3.28
N ALA A 67 -0.14 -0.05 -2.06
CA ALA A 67 -0.95 0.34 -0.93
C ALA A 67 -0.09 0.63 0.29
N ILE A 68 -0.48 1.65 1.05
CA ILE A 68 0.10 1.95 2.37
C ILE A 68 -1.03 2.02 3.38
N GLY A 69 -0.86 1.35 4.51
CA GLY A 69 -1.90 1.29 5.53
C GLY A 69 -1.35 1.15 6.94
N THR A 70 -2.25 1.32 7.90
CA THR A 70 -1.97 1.15 9.33
C THR A 70 -2.92 0.12 9.90
N TYR A 71 -2.36 -0.85 10.63
CA TYR A 71 -3.11 -1.99 11.18
C TYR A 71 -3.09 -2.06 12.71
N ALA A 72 -2.21 -1.31 13.39
CA ALA A 72 -2.30 -1.14 14.83
C ALA A 72 -1.70 0.19 15.25
N GLN A 73 -2.34 0.83 16.24
CA GLN A 73 -1.79 1.96 16.98
C GLN A 73 -2.02 1.67 18.45
N LYS A 74 -0.95 1.69 19.25
CA LYS A 74 -1.02 1.47 20.68
C LYS A 74 -0.17 2.51 21.38
N THR A 75 -0.71 3.15 22.41
CA THR A 75 0.04 4.05 23.28
C THR A 75 0.12 3.38 24.65
N GLU A 76 1.33 3.15 25.13
CA GLU A 76 1.57 2.58 26.46
C GLU A 76 2.43 3.54 27.28
N GLN A 77 2.09 3.69 28.57
CA GLN A 77 2.99 4.35 29.51
C GLN A 77 4.05 3.36 29.95
N GLN A 78 5.31 3.67 29.66
CA GLN A 78 6.44 2.88 30.13
C GLN A 78 7.26 3.71 31.10
N THR A 79 7.65 3.09 32.21
CA THR A 79 8.56 3.69 33.18
C THR A 79 9.96 3.16 32.90
N TYR A 80 10.85 4.06 32.51
CA TYR A 80 12.26 3.75 32.30
C TYR A 80 13.03 4.01 33.58
N GLU A 81 13.79 3.01 34.03
CA GLU A 81 14.75 3.15 35.12
C GLU A 81 16.12 3.40 34.52
N PHE A 82 16.71 4.55 34.86
CA PHE A 82 18.04 4.92 34.43
C PHE A 82 19.08 4.29 35.36
N THR A 83 20.32 4.16 34.88
CA THR A 83 21.44 3.56 35.63
C THR A 83 21.78 4.27 36.95
N ASN A 84 21.24 5.47 37.18
CA ASN A 84 21.36 6.22 38.43
C ASN A 84 20.20 5.97 39.43
N GLY A 85 19.29 5.04 39.13
CA GLY A 85 18.09 4.74 39.93
C GLY A 85 16.95 5.75 39.78
N ALA A 86 17.09 6.76 38.91
CA ALA A 86 15.99 7.66 38.58
C ALA A 86 14.99 6.94 37.67
N THR A 87 13.70 7.16 37.89
CA THR A 87 12.62 6.61 37.05
C THR A 87 11.88 7.73 36.32
N THR A 88 11.66 7.58 35.02
CA THR A 88 10.84 8.48 34.21
C THR A 88 9.73 7.69 33.54
N THR A 89 8.49 8.12 33.75
CA THR A 89 7.33 7.61 33.01
C THR A 89 7.12 8.47 31.76
N THR A 90 7.15 7.85 30.59
CA THR A 90 6.81 8.52 29.32
C THR A 90 5.84 7.68 28.50
N ASN A 91 5.09 8.34 27.62
CA ASN A 91 4.21 7.68 26.67
C ASN A 91 5.04 7.16 25.49
N VAL A 92 4.90 5.87 25.22
CA VAL A 92 5.50 5.21 24.08
C VAL A 92 4.39 4.87 23.10
N ARG A 93 4.44 5.47 21.90
CA ARG A 93 3.51 5.19 20.81
C ARG A 93 4.09 4.15 19.88
N PHE A 94 3.39 3.04 19.72
CA PHE A 94 3.67 1.98 18.77
C PHE A 94 2.73 2.15 17.58
N SER A 95 3.28 2.32 16.39
CA SER A 95 2.52 2.34 15.13
C SER A 95 2.96 1.18 14.26
N SER A 96 2.01 0.32 13.89
CA SER A 96 2.24 -0.81 12.99
C SER A 96 1.57 -0.56 11.65
N ASN A 97 2.38 -0.59 10.60
CA ASN A 97 2.04 -0.18 9.26
C ASN A 97 2.33 -1.30 8.26
N GLU A 98 1.63 -1.25 7.14
CA GLU A 98 1.84 -2.13 6.00
C GLU A 98 2.16 -1.31 4.74
N PHE A 99 3.05 -1.86 3.93
CA PHE A 99 3.27 -1.43 2.56
C PHE A 99 3.11 -2.63 1.64
N ASN A 100 2.23 -2.52 0.65
CA ASN A 100 1.96 -3.58 -0.31
C ASN A 100 2.36 -3.14 -1.71
N GLY A 101 3.08 -4.00 -2.42
CA GLY A 101 3.40 -3.84 -3.83
C GLY A 101 3.01 -5.11 -4.60
N HIS A 102 1.92 -5.02 -5.36
CA HIS A 102 1.38 -6.15 -6.12
C HIS A 102 1.36 -5.86 -7.62
N LEU A 103 1.62 -6.88 -8.42
CA LEU A 103 1.19 -6.91 -9.81
C LEU A 103 -0.25 -7.39 -9.85
N ALA A 104 -1.08 -6.70 -10.61
CA ALA A 104 -2.49 -6.99 -10.79
C ALA A 104 -2.77 -7.37 -12.25
N PHE A 105 -3.60 -8.37 -12.42
CA PHE A 105 -4.16 -8.80 -13.70
C PHE A 105 -5.67 -8.73 -13.56
N GLY A 106 -6.38 -8.36 -14.62
CA GLY A 106 -7.82 -8.40 -14.58
C GLY A 106 -8.49 -8.47 -15.92
N TYR A 107 -9.76 -8.79 -15.85
CA TYR A 107 -10.63 -9.04 -16.98
C TYR A 107 -12.00 -8.41 -16.74
N ASP A 108 -12.40 -7.52 -17.63
CA ASP A 108 -13.71 -6.90 -17.64
C ASP A 108 -14.72 -7.87 -18.29
N LEU A 109 -15.73 -8.28 -17.53
CA LEU A 109 -16.72 -9.27 -17.98
C LEU A 109 -17.65 -8.69 -19.06
N LEU A 110 -17.95 -7.39 -18.99
CA LEU A 110 -18.76 -6.66 -19.96
C LEU A 110 -17.94 -5.53 -20.57
N SER A 111 -18.10 -5.29 -21.87
CA SER A 111 -17.54 -4.10 -22.55
C SER A 111 -18.62 -3.02 -22.66
N GLU A 112 -18.21 -1.75 -22.57
CA GLU A 112 -19.00 -0.59 -23.03
C GLU A 112 -20.36 -0.40 -22.33
N ARG A 113 -20.39 -0.62 -21.01
CA ARG A 113 -21.57 -0.34 -20.17
C ARG A 113 -21.21 0.67 -19.09
N LYS A 114 -22.19 1.45 -18.63
CA LYS A 114 -22.03 2.35 -17.46
C LYS A 114 -21.51 1.64 -16.22
N LEU A 115 -21.84 0.35 -16.08
CA LEU A 115 -21.39 -0.51 -15.01
C LEU A 115 -20.66 -1.72 -15.61
N VAL A 116 -19.36 -1.81 -15.34
CA VAL A 116 -18.46 -2.84 -15.85
C VAL A 116 -18.03 -3.75 -14.69
N PRO A 117 -18.62 -4.95 -14.56
CA PRO A 117 -18.11 -5.95 -13.63
C PRO A 117 -16.77 -6.49 -14.13
N TYR A 118 -15.83 -6.69 -13.21
CA TYR A 118 -14.50 -7.21 -13.51
C TYR A 118 -14.06 -8.24 -12.47
N ILE A 119 -13.16 -9.12 -12.89
CA ILE A 119 -12.41 -10.02 -12.02
C ILE A 119 -10.94 -9.62 -12.03
N THR A 120 -10.25 -9.89 -10.94
CA THR A 120 -8.83 -9.56 -10.79
C THR A 120 -8.09 -10.62 -9.99
N ALA A 121 -6.83 -10.83 -10.35
CA ALA A 121 -5.86 -11.56 -9.56
C ALA A 121 -4.67 -10.64 -9.29
N LYS A 122 -4.11 -10.71 -8.09
CA LYS A 122 -2.94 -9.94 -7.69
C LYS A 122 -1.91 -10.82 -6.99
N ALA A 123 -0.64 -10.51 -7.20
CA ALA A 123 0.46 -11.19 -6.52
C ALA A 123 1.66 -10.26 -6.38
N GLY A 124 2.41 -10.37 -5.29
CA GLY A 124 3.60 -9.57 -5.03
C GLY A 124 3.99 -9.56 -3.55
N MET A 125 4.59 -8.47 -3.11
CA MET A 125 5.23 -8.39 -1.79
C MET A 125 4.44 -7.49 -0.85
N SER A 126 4.33 -7.90 0.41
CA SER A 126 3.73 -7.15 1.49
C SER A 126 4.77 -7.00 2.60
N ASN A 127 5.03 -5.77 3.03
CA ASN A 127 5.98 -5.44 4.09
C ASN A 127 5.21 -4.92 5.31
N PHE A 128 5.28 -5.65 6.41
CA PHE A 128 4.68 -5.29 7.68
C PHE A 128 5.78 -4.79 8.60
N TYR A 129 5.65 -3.55 9.07
CA TYR A 129 6.66 -2.94 9.94
C TYR A 129 6.03 -2.19 11.10
N SER A 130 6.71 -2.21 12.25
CA SER A 130 6.30 -1.51 13.45
C SER A 130 7.38 -0.49 13.85
N SER A 131 6.94 0.75 14.04
CA SER A 131 7.77 1.88 14.44
C SER A 131 7.39 2.28 15.86
N ILE A 132 8.40 2.57 16.68
CA ILE A 132 8.23 3.15 18.02
C ILE A 132 8.54 4.64 17.94
N TYR A 133 7.67 5.43 18.55
CA TYR A 133 7.85 6.85 18.80
C TYR A 133 7.78 7.09 20.32
N ILE A 134 8.90 7.54 20.90
CA ILE A 134 8.98 7.93 22.31
C ILE A 134 8.93 9.45 22.39
N GLU A 135 7.92 9.98 23.09
CA GLU A 135 7.78 11.41 23.36
C GLU A 135 8.87 11.88 24.35
N ASP A 136 9.52 13.01 24.07
CA ASP A 136 10.39 13.69 25.02
C ASP A 136 9.53 14.50 26.02
N PRO A 137 9.53 14.16 27.32
CA PRO A 137 8.76 14.90 28.31
C PRO A 137 9.25 16.34 28.55
N HIS A 138 10.41 16.73 28.00
CA HIS A 138 10.95 18.10 28.09
C HIS A 138 10.70 18.93 26.82
N ASP A 139 10.07 18.38 25.78
CA ASP A 139 9.73 19.07 24.54
C ASP A 139 8.20 19.16 24.39
N ALA A 140 7.64 20.29 24.83
CA ALA A 140 6.19 20.55 24.80
C ALA A 140 5.61 20.59 23.36
N ASP A 141 6.45 20.83 22.36
CA ASP A 141 6.05 20.92 20.95
C ASP A 141 6.30 19.62 20.16
N GLY A 142 6.88 18.58 20.81
CA GLY A 142 7.06 17.23 20.25
C GLY A 142 7.93 17.17 18.99
N CYS A 143 8.78 18.17 18.78
CA CYS A 143 9.60 18.33 17.58
C CYS A 143 10.80 17.38 17.55
N HIS A 144 11.29 16.94 18.73
CA HIS A 144 12.39 15.98 18.84
C HIS A 144 11.95 14.72 19.61
N PRO A 145 11.60 13.62 18.92
CA PRO A 145 11.39 12.36 19.61
C PRO A 145 12.71 11.86 20.22
N LEU A 146 12.66 11.39 21.47
CA LEU A 146 13.79 10.72 22.13
C LEU A 146 14.32 9.53 21.31
N GLN A 147 13.41 8.83 20.62
CA GLN A 147 13.77 7.73 19.72
C GLN A 147 12.67 7.47 18.69
N ASN A 148 13.09 7.33 17.42
CA ASN A 148 12.25 6.80 16.34
C ASN A 148 12.99 5.63 15.68
N LYS A 149 12.52 4.41 15.89
CA LYS A 149 13.16 3.21 15.35
C LYS A 149 12.12 2.21 14.86
N ASN A 150 12.41 1.58 13.71
CA ASN A 150 11.69 0.39 13.26
C ASN A 150 12.15 -0.79 14.10
N VAL A 151 11.22 -1.36 14.86
CA VAL A 151 11.52 -2.42 15.84
C VAL A 151 11.24 -3.79 15.28
N PHE A 152 10.31 -3.89 14.33
CA PHE A 152 10.01 -5.13 13.63
C PHE A 152 9.68 -4.84 12.17
N GLY A 153 10.12 -5.71 11.26
CA GLY A 153 9.88 -5.59 9.83
C GLY A 153 9.95 -6.97 9.20
N ASP A 154 8.88 -7.39 8.54
CA ASP A 154 8.84 -8.65 7.80
C ASP A 154 8.26 -8.44 6.40
N VAL A 155 8.90 -9.06 5.42
CA VAL A 155 8.51 -8.97 4.01
C VAL A 155 8.05 -10.35 3.57
N THR A 156 6.79 -10.43 3.15
CA THR A 156 6.16 -11.69 2.75
C THR A 156 5.60 -11.60 1.34
N PHE A 157 5.67 -12.71 0.61
CA PHE A 157 4.97 -12.83 -0.65
C PHE A 157 3.50 -13.12 -0.40
N SER A 158 2.63 -12.46 -1.15
CA SER A 158 1.18 -12.55 -1.00
C SER A 158 0.52 -12.56 -2.38
N TYR A 159 -0.59 -13.28 -2.47
CA TYR A 159 -1.40 -13.35 -3.68
C TYR A 159 -2.88 -13.44 -3.31
N GLY A 160 -3.74 -13.11 -4.26
CA GLY A 160 -5.17 -13.20 -4.07
C GLY A 160 -5.92 -12.96 -5.37
N ALA A 161 -7.22 -13.25 -5.34
CA ALA A 161 -8.13 -12.96 -6.42
C ALA A 161 -9.41 -12.33 -5.86
N GLY A 162 -10.12 -11.59 -6.71
CA GLY A 162 -11.35 -10.91 -6.34
C GLY A 162 -12.15 -10.48 -7.54
N ALA A 163 -13.29 -9.87 -7.27
CA ALA A 163 -14.18 -9.28 -8.27
C ALA A 163 -14.61 -7.89 -7.80
N GLY A 164 -15.03 -7.04 -8.74
CA GLY A 164 -15.49 -5.70 -8.45
C GLY A 164 -16.38 -5.15 -9.56
N LEU A 165 -16.91 -3.94 -9.31
CA LEU A 165 -17.71 -3.18 -10.26
C LEU A 165 -17.02 -1.85 -10.51
N ARG A 166 -16.94 -1.46 -11.78
CA ARG A 166 -16.46 -0.15 -12.20
C ARG A 166 -17.61 0.64 -12.80
N PHE A 167 -17.73 1.91 -12.42
CA PHE A 167 -18.71 2.82 -12.98
C PHE A 167 -18.03 3.81 -13.92
N ASP A 168 -18.55 3.97 -15.14
CA ASP A 168 -18.08 4.99 -16.08
C ASP A 168 -18.93 6.27 -15.94
N GLY A 169 -18.35 7.26 -15.28
CA GLY A 169 -18.99 8.57 -15.05
C GLY A 169 -19.01 9.49 -16.27
N LYS A 170 -18.32 9.17 -17.37
CA LYS A 170 -18.28 10.01 -18.58
C LYS A 170 -19.63 10.11 -19.31
N GLN A 171 -20.58 9.24 -18.99
CA GLN A 171 -21.93 9.25 -19.58
C GLN A 171 -22.99 9.93 -18.68
N VAL A 172 -22.57 10.64 -17.63
CA VAL A 172 -23.46 11.33 -16.69
C VAL A 172 -23.30 12.86 -16.75
N PHE A 173 -22.16 13.37 -17.25
CA PHE A 173 -21.90 14.80 -17.43
C PHE A 173 -21.58 15.11 -18.88
#